data_AF-A0A9X3MV83-F1
#
_entry.id   AF-A0A9X3MV83-F1
#
_cell.length_a   1.000
_cell.length_b   1.000
_cell.length_c   1.000
_cell.angle_alpha   90.00
_cell.angle_beta   90.00
_cell.angle_gamma   90.00
#
_symmetry.space_group_name_H-M   'P 1'
#
loop_
_entity.id
_entity.type
_entity.pdbx_description
1 polymer ?
#
loop_
_entity_poly.entity_id
_entity_poly.type
_entity_poly.pdbx_seq_one_letter_code
_entity_poly.pdbx_strand_id
1 'polypeptide(L)'
;MSSIPASPARKAHRRRLTAWLAFGAVGLATGAVWATGFASGSGANGTTAISPALTKTAPSTATSALASTTSAVTPLAFDWQGRWGSIAADTTMFKVDLSGFAFAGKSYNLAVLLANTSDMSGWASMQLKLERVDVAASGSCTASAFDGAQHAKVLNFDDEDAGVYWNAVPGDAVYCLGLAASTGDDAAGTFLRAAQDTPPTAFPTFITTVDRAS
;
A
#
# COMPACT_ATOMS: atom_id res chain seq x y z
N MET A 1 -48.28 -31.30 59.23
CA MET A 1 -47.40 -30.13 59.47
C MET A 1 -46.49 -29.96 58.26
N SER A 2 -46.29 -28.70 57.87
CA SER A 2 -45.72 -28.15 56.62
C SER A 2 -44.51 -28.88 56.00
N SER A 3 -44.56 -29.12 54.68
CA SER A 3 -43.37 -29.27 53.83
C SER A 3 -43.54 -28.41 52.57
N ILE A 4 -42.78 -27.32 52.50
CA ILE A 4 -42.73 -26.40 51.37
C ILE A 4 -41.97 -27.08 50.20
N PRO A 5 -42.55 -27.19 48.99
CA PRO A 5 -41.74 -27.51 47.82
C PRO A 5 -40.95 -26.27 47.39
N ALA A 6 -39.65 -26.46 47.20
CA ALA A 6 -38.69 -25.43 46.82
C ALA A 6 -39.07 -24.73 45.50
N SER A 7 -38.95 -23.41 45.46
CA SER A 7 -38.99 -22.64 44.21
C SER A 7 -37.83 -23.06 43.29
N PRO A 8 -38.05 -23.24 41.98
CA PRO A 8 -36.95 -23.39 41.05
C PRO A 8 -36.12 -22.10 41.01
N ALA A 9 -34.80 -22.26 41.17
CA ALA A 9 -33.83 -21.17 41.11
C ALA A 9 -33.96 -20.39 39.80
N ARG A 10 -34.11 -19.07 39.92
CA ARG A 10 -34.24 -18.10 38.83
C ARG A 10 -32.95 -17.99 38.01
N LYS A 11 -32.64 -18.99 37.17
CA LYS A 11 -31.53 -18.98 36.20
C LYS A 11 -32.03 -18.58 34.81
N ALA A 12 -32.37 -17.30 34.59
CA ALA A 12 -32.84 -16.91 33.25
C ALA A 12 -32.58 -15.46 32.80
N HIS A 13 -31.73 -14.67 33.47
CA HIS A 13 -31.55 -13.26 33.05
C HIS A 13 -30.14 -12.84 32.60
N ARG A 14 -29.10 -13.66 32.83
CA ARG A 14 -27.72 -13.32 32.43
C ARG A 14 -27.29 -13.88 31.07
N ARG A 15 -28.08 -14.74 30.43
CA ARG A 15 -27.71 -15.38 29.15
C ARG A 15 -28.15 -14.61 27.90
N ARG A 16 -29.06 -13.64 28.02
CA ARG A 16 -29.54 -12.86 26.87
C ARG A 16 -28.75 -11.59 26.59
N LEU A 17 -28.04 -11.05 27.57
CA LEU A 17 -27.24 -9.82 27.40
C LEU A 17 -25.85 -10.10 26.79
N THR A 18 -25.28 -11.27 27.06
CA THR A 18 -24.02 -11.73 26.45
C THR A 18 -24.17 -12.12 24.99
N ALA A 19 -25.35 -12.60 24.58
CA ALA A 19 -25.62 -12.92 23.18
C ALA A 19 -25.66 -11.66 22.29
N TRP A 20 -26.15 -10.53 22.80
CA TRP A 20 -26.19 -9.27 22.03
C TRP A 20 -24.85 -8.54 21.98
N LEU A 21 -24.00 -8.68 23.00
CA LEU A 21 -22.64 -8.14 22.97
C LEU A 21 -21.72 -8.90 22.00
N ALA A 22 -21.94 -10.20 21.79
CA ALA A 22 -21.22 -10.97 20.78
C ALA A 22 -21.57 -10.52 19.35
N PHE A 23 -22.83 -10.17 19.07
CA PHE A 23 -23.22 -9.61 17.76
C PHE A 23 -22.76 -8.15 17.58
N GLY A 24 -22.68 -7.34 18.64
CA GLY A 24 -22.16 -5.97 18.55
C GLY A 24 -20.64 -5.90 18.30
N ALA A 25 -19.86 -6.78 18.93
CA ALA A 25 -18.41 -6.83 18.74
C ALA A 25 -17.99 -7.50 17.42
N VAL A 26 -18.73 -8.51 16.95
CA VAL A 26 -18.50 -9.10 15.63
C VAL A 26 -19.00 -8.17 14.53
N GLY A 27 -20.11 -7.44 14.73
CA GLY A 27 -20.62 -6.47 13.75
C GLY A 27 -19.67 -5.30 13.48
N LEU A 28 -18.95 -4.80 14.49
CA LEU A 28 -17.97 -3.72 14.31
C LEU A 28 -16.60 -4.20 13.81
N ALA A 29 -16.22 -5.46 14.07
CA ALA A 29 -15.01 -6.06 13.48
C ALA A 29 -15.22 -6.50 12.02
N THR A 30 -16.46 -6.74 11.60
CA THR A 30 -16.78 -7.19 10.22
C THR A 30 -17.19 -6.04 9.30
N GLY A 31 -17.45 -4.84 9.83
CA GLY A 31 -17.99 -3.70 9.06
C GLY A 31 -16.97 -2.89 8.25
N ALA A 32 -15.67 -2.98 8.55
CA ALA A 32 -14.67 -2.06 7.97
C ALA A 32 -13.40 -2.73 7.38
N VAL A 33 -13.28 -4.07 7.37
CA VAL A 33 -11.97 -4.73 7.15
C VAL A 33 -11.80 -5.49 5.82
N TRP A 34 -12.82 -5.67 4.97
CA TRP A 34 -12.74 -6.77 3.97
C TRP A 34 -12.72 -6.43 2.49
N ALA A 35 -12.38 -5.20 2.12
CA ALA A 35 -12.12 -4.85 0.73
C ALA A 35 -10.72 -4.24 0.62
N THR A 36 -9.67 -5.07 0.66
CA THR A 36 -8.29 -4.64 0.44
C THR A 36 -7.66 -5.37 -0.73
N GLY A 37 -7.07 -4.65 -1.69
CA GLY A 37 -6.23 -5.19 -2.76
C GLY A 37 -4.75 -4.94 -2.48
N PHE A 38 -3.86 -5.85 -2.88
CA PHE A 38 -2.41 -5.73 -2.65
C PHE A 38 -1.60 -6.15 -3.88
N ALA A 39 -0.56 -5.39 -4.20
CA ALA A 39 0.50 -5.83 -5.10
C ALA A 39 1.88 -5.36 -4.59
N SER A 40 2.93 -6.07 -4.93
CA SER A 40 4.29 -5.83 -4.42
C SER A 40 5.28 -5.65 -5.57
N GLY A 41 6.22 -4.72 -5.43
CA GLY A 41 7.31 -4.47 -6.36
C GLY A 41 8.59 -4.12 -5.61
N SER A 42 9.75 -4.58 -6.07
CA SER A 42 11.04 -4.35 -5.42
C SER A 42 11.89 -3.35 -6.19
N GLY A 43 12.82 -2.69 -5.49
CA GLY A 43 13.92 -1.95 -6.08
C GLY A 43 15.01 -2.87 -6.65
N ALA A 44 15.77 -2.38 -7.63
CA ALA A 44 16.88 -3.08 -8.26
C ALA A 44 18.05 -2.12 -8.59
N ASN A 45 19.25 -2.66 -8.77
CA ASN A 45 20.35 -1.94 -9.39
C ASN A 45 20.11 -1.80 -10.91
N GLY A 46 20.53 -0.69 -11.49
CA GLY A 46 20.52 -0.49 -12.94
C GLY A 46 21.32 -1.52 -13.74
N THR A 47 20.90 -1.70 -14.99
CA THR A 47 21.42 -2.53 -16.11
C THR A 47 21.73 -4.03 -15.96
N THR A 48 21.82 -4.66 -14.78
CA THR A 48 21.67 -6.14 -14.67
C THR A 48 21.45 -6.62 -13.22
N ALA A 49 20.18 -6.78 -12.82
CA ALA A 49 19.62 -7.99 -12.18
C ALA A 49 18.16 -7.73 -11.75
N ILE A 50 17.29 -8.68 -12.04
CA ILE A 50 15.90 -8.71 -11.57
C ILE A 50 15.92 -9.14 -10.10
N SER A 51 15.60 -8.23 -9.18
CA SER A 51 15.33 -8.59 -7.78
C SER A 51 14.00 -9.37 -7.69
N PRO A 52 13.90 -10.36 -6.78
CA PRO A 52 12.69 -11.15 -6.64
C PRO A 52 11.55 -10.28 -6.10
N ALA A 53 10.46 -10.18 -6.87
CA ALA A 53 9.21 -9.64 -6.36
C ALA A 53 8.67 -10.59 -5.27
N LEU A 54 8.70 -10.15 -4.01
CA LEU A 54 8.04 -10.84 -2.91
C LEU A 54 6.53 -10.62 -3.02
N THR A 55 5.83 -11.52 -3.72
CA THR A 55 4.37 -11.56 -3.74
C THR A 55 3.84 -11.91 -2.36
N LYS A 56 3.45 -10.91 -1.58
CA LYS A 56 2.60 -11.15 -0.42
C LYS A 56 1.21 -11.52 -0.95
N THR A 57 0.89 -12.81 -0.92
CA THR A 57 -0.41 -13.33 -1.32
C THR A 57 -1.50 -12.82 -0.37
N ALA A 58 -2.66 -12.47 -0.94
CA ALA A 58 -3.86 -12.19 -0.16
C ALA A 58 -4.15 -13.35 0.81
N PRO A 59 -4.74 -13.09 2.00
CA PRO A 59 -5.17 -14.16 2.89
C PRO A 59 -6.07 -15.16 2.14
N SER A 60 -5.69 -16.45 2.16
CA SER A 60 -6.23 -17.50 1.29
C SER A 60 -7.67 -17.93 1.59
N THR A 61 -8.30 -17.35 2.62
CA THR A 61 -9.60 -17.78 3.14
C THR A 61 -10.74 -16.79 2.87
N ALA A 62 -10.47 -15.64 2.24
CA ALA A 62 -11.50 -14.73 1.74
C ALA A 62 -10.99 -13.95 0.52
N THR A 63 -11.61 -14.15 -0.66
CA THR A 63 -11.32 -13.38 -1.87
C THR A 63 -11.87 -11.97 -1.69
N SER A 64 -11.00 -11.01 -1.37
CA SER A 64 -11.36 -9.59 -1.34
C SER A 64 -11.84 -9.13 -2.71
N ALA A 65 -12.90 -8.32 -2.75
CA ALA A 65 -13.43 -7.75 -4.00
C ALA A 65 -12.42 -6.82 -4.72
N LEU A 66 -11.37 -6.39 -4.01
CA LEU A 66 -10.29 -5.54 -4.55
C LEU A 66 -9.00 -6.33 -4.81
N ALA A 67 -8.97 -7.65 -4.59
CA ALA A 67 -7.74 -8.43 -4.71
C ALA A 67 -7.09 -8.35 -6.12
N SER A 68 -7.89 -8.15 -7.16
CA SER A 68 -7.41 -8.06 -8.56
C SER A 68 -7.29 -6.62 -9.08
N THR A 69 -7.61 -5.61 -8.26
CA THR A 69 -7.56 -4.22 -8.73
C THR A 69 -6.15 -3.66 -8.71
N THR A 70 -5.21 -4.27 -8.00
CA THR A 70 -3.81 -3.81 -7.93
C THR A 70 -2.87 -4.76 -8.65
N SER A 71 -1.96 -4.22 -9.46
CA SER A 71 -0.88 -4.99 -10.08
C SER A 71 0.44 -4.22 -10.07
N ALA A 72 1.56 -4.94 -9.96
CA ALA A 72 2.89 -4.40 -10.19
C ALA A 72 3.13 -4.25 -11.69
N VAL A 73 3.83 -3.18 -12.09
CA VAL A 73 4.10 -2.85 -13.49
C VAL A 73 5.60 -2.94 -13.78
N THR A 74 6.40 -2.07 -13.17
CA THR A 74 7.86 -2.03 -13.39
C THR A 74 8.60 -1.85 -12.07
N PRO A 75 9.61 -2.70 -11.77
CA PRO A 75 10.50 -2.50 -10.62
C PRO A 75 11.19 -1.14 -10.68
N LEU A 76 11.43 -0.53 -9.51
CA LEU A 76 12.17 0.72 -9.43
C LEU A 76 13.67 0.45 -9.57
N ALA A 77 14.33 1.07 -10.54
CA ALA A 77 15.78 0.97 -10.70
C ALA A 77 16.50 2.16 -10.06
N PHE A 78 17.58 1.86 -9.34
CA PHE A 78 18.49 2.85 -8.78
C PHE A 78 19.85 2.74 -9.45
N ASP A 79 20.36 3.88 -9.89
CA ASP A 79 21.73 4.04 -10.35
C ASP A 79 22.56 4.72 -9.26
N TRP A 80 23.88 4.50 -9.31
CA TRP A 80 24.79 4.95 -8.26
C TRP A 80 26.07 5.55 -8.83
N GLN A 81 26.43 6.73 -8.32
CA GLN A 81 27.71 7.37 -8.55
C GLN A 81 28.36 7.71 -7.20
N GLY A 82 29.24 6.82 -6.74
CA GLY A 82 29.80 6.90 -5.38
C GLY A 82 28.68 6.77 -4.34
N ARG A 83 28.53 7.79 -3.48
CA ARG A 83 27.49 7.84 -2.44
C ARG A 83 26.12 8.28 -2.92
N TRP A 84 26.04 8.87 -4.11
CA TRP A 84 24.82 9.50 -4.60
C TRP A 84 24.07 8.54 -5.51
N GLY A 85 22.79 8.35 -5.22
CA GLY A 85 21.90 7.55 -6.05
C GLY A 85 21.08 8.42 -6.99
N SER A 86 20.61 7.84 -8.09
CA SER A 86 19.70 8.50 -9.04
C SER A 86 18.68 7.50 -9.60
N ILE A 87 17.64 8.01 -10.24
CA ILE A 87 16.63 7.25 -10.94
C ILE A 87 16.67 7.69 -12.41
N ALA A 88 17.15 6.83 -13.30
CA ALA A 88 17.44 7.22 -14.68
C ALA A 88 16.21 7.41 -15.57
N ALA A 89 15.06 6.85 -15.20
CA ALA A 89 13.86 6.90 -16.02
C ALA A 89 12.60 7.01 -15.18
N ASP A 90 11.61 7.72 -15.72
CA ASP A 90 10.25 7.72 -15.18
C ASP A 90 9.76 6.27 -15.09
N THR A 91 9.13 5.92 -13.98
CA THR A 91 8.82 4.53 -13.67
C THR A 91 7.38 4.40 -13.19
N THR A 92 6.58 3.63 -13.93
CA THR A 92 5.30 3.12 -13.43
C THR A 92 5.56 1.93 -12.52
N MET A 93 5.38 2.09 -11.22
CA MET A 93 5.60 1.01 -10.25
C MET A 93 4.38 0.10 -10.14
N PHE A 94 3.20 0.70 -10.02
CA PHE A 94 1.94 -0.02 -9.81
C PHE A 94 0.80 0.56 -10.64
N LYS A 95 -0.18 -0.30 -10.93
CA LYS A 95 -1.47 0.06 -11.48
C LYS A 95 -2.55 -0.33 -10.46
N VAL A 96 -3.46 0.60 -10.19
CA VAL A 96 -4.72 0.34 -9.48
C VAL A 96 -5.88 0.57 -10.44
N ASP A 97 -6.51 -0.50 -10.88
CA ASP A 97 -7.68 -0.48 -11.77
C ASP A 97 -8.97 -0.47 -10.96
N LEU A 98 -9.56 0.71 -10.81
CA LEU A 98 -10.88 0.92 -10.22
C LEU A 98 -11.90 1.27 -11.30
N SER A 99 -11.71 0.79 -12.52
CA SER A 99 -12.62 1.06 -13.63
C SER A 99 -13.84 0.14 -13.62
N GLY A 100 -14.99 0.68 -14.02
CA GLY A 100 -16.22 -0.09 -14.21
C GLY A 100 -17.27 0.10 -13.12
N PHE A 101 -18.47 -0.40 -13.42
CA PHE A 101 -19.69 -0.13 -12.65
C PHE A 101 -19.61 -0.55 -11.18
N ALA A 102 -18.76 -1.53 -10.85
CA ALA A 102 -18.59 -2.01 -9.49
C ALA A 102 -17.90 -0.98 -8.58
N PHE A 103 -17.17 -0.02 -9.16
CA PHE A 103 -16.41 1.00 -8.42
C PHE A 103 -17.00 2.41 -8.59
N ALA A 104 -17.79 2.64 -9.64
CA ALA A 104 -18.43 3.93 -9.91
C ALA A 104 -19.23 4.45 -8.70
N GLY A 105 -19.09 5.76 -8.42
CA GLY A 105 -19.77 6.44 -7.31
C GLY A 105 -19.26 6.07 -5.91
N LYS A 106 -18.15 5.34 -5.80
CA LYS A 106 -17.48 5.01 -4.54
C LYS A 106 -16.15 5.75 -4.45
N SER A 107 -15.63 5.87 -3.24
CA SER A 107 -14.31 6.44 -2.96
C SER A 107 -13.38 5.38 -2.37
N TYR A 108 -12.09 5.53 -2.60
CA TYR A 108 -11.06 4.58 -2.21
C TYR A 108 -9.87 5.29 -1.58
N ASN A 109 -9.14 4.58 -0.72
CA ASN A 109 -7.83 5.00 -0.26
C ASN A 109 -6.79 4.12 -0.97
N LEU A 110 -5.74 4.76 -1.49
CA LEU A 110 -4.59 4.10 -2.08
C LEU A 110 -3.39 4.33 -1.18
N ALA A 111 -2.58 3.31 -0.97
CA ALA A 111 -1.29 3.47 -0.31
C ALA A 111 -0.16 2.83 -1.09
N VAL A 112 1.05 3.37 -0.94
CA VAL A 112 2.30 2.68 -1.26
C VAL A 112 3.12 2.65 0.01
N LEU A 113 3.41 1.45 0.50
CA LEU A 113 4.08 1.18 1.76
C LEU A 113 5.44 0.54 1.50
N LEU A 114 6.41 0.84 2.34
CA LEU A 114 7.68 0.12 2.37
C LEU A 114 7.57 -1.10 3.30
N ALA A 115 7.95 -2.27 2.79
CA ALA A 115 7.69 -3.55 3.44
C ALA A 115 8.89 -4.15 4.19
N ASN A 116 10.12 -3.74 3.85
CA ASN A 116 11.36 -4.30 4.38
C ASN A 116 12.18 -3.27 5.16
N THR A 117 11.54 -2.40 5.93
CA THR A 117 12.20 -1.32 6.70
C THR A 117 13.31 -1.82 7.62
N SER A 118 13.23 -3.06 8.10
CA SER A 118 14.24 -3.68 8.98
C SER A 118 15.48 -4.23 8.27
N ASP A 119 15.49 -4.32 6.94
CA ASP A 119 16.57 -4.95 6.14
C ASP A 119 16.99 -4.05 4.97
N MET A 120 17.28 -2.79 5.27
CA MET A 120 17.68 -1.74 4.31
C MET A 120 19.18 -1.38 4.46
N SER A 121 20.05 -2.39 4.51
CA SER A 121 21.49 -2.19 4.72
C SER A 121 22.16 -1.38 3.59
N GLY A 122 23.07 -0.49 3.97
CA GLY A 122 23.89 0.30 3.04
C GLY A 122 23.34 1.69 2.69
N TRP A 123 22.13 2.03 3.11
CA TRP A 123 21.55 3.37 2.94
C TRP A 123 21.94 4.32 4.08
N ALA A 124 22.24 5.58 3.75
CA ALA A 124 22.34 6.67 4.72
C ALA A 124 20.98 7.35 4.90
N SER A 125 20.28 7.55 3.78
CA SER A 125 18.99 8.21 3.74
C SER A 125 18.33 7.93 2.40
N MET A 126 17.01 7.79 2.41
CA MET A 126 16.20 7.63 1.21
C MET A 126 14.93 8.45 1.37
N GLN A 127 14.64 9.25 0.35
CA GLN A 127 13.41 10.00 0.19
C GLN A 127 12.96 9.84 -1.25
N LEU A 128 11.68 9.51 -1.46
CA LEU A 128 11.12 9.29 -2.79
C LEU A 128 9.91 10.19 -2.99
N LYS A 129 9.91 10.96 -4.08
CA LYS A 129 8.73 11.70 -4.52
C LYS A 129 7.86 10.78 -5.38
N LEU A 130 6.85 10.19 -4.76
CA LEU A 130 5.88 9.32 -5.42
C LEU A 130 4.71 10.13 -5.96
N GLU A 131 4.21 9.73 -7.11
CA GLU A 131 3.12 10.38 -7.82
C GLU A 131 1.98 9.42 -8.08
N ARG A 132 0.78 9.99 -8.15
CA ARG A 132 -0.43 9.30 -8.60
C ARG A 132 -0.92 10.02 -9.85
N VAL A 133 -0.89 9.32 -10.97
CA VAL A 133 -1.46 9.78 -12.23
C VAL A 133 -2.84 9.16 -12.39
N ASP A 134 -3.83 10.01 -12.62
CA ASP A 134 -5.22 9.62 -12.82
C ASP A 134 -5.47 9.42 -14.31
N VAL A 135 -5.87 8.22 -14.71
CA VAL A 135 -6.16 7.87 -16.09
C VAL A 135 -7.62 7.48 -16.21
N ALA A 136 -8.25 7.81 -17.33
CA ALA A 136 -9.63 7.44 -17.60
C ALA A 136 -9.83 5.91 -17.48
N ALA A 137 -11.07 5.49 -17.23
CA ALA A 137 -11.46 4.08 -17.18
C ALA A 137 -10.93 3.31 -18.41
N SER A 138 -10.40 2.10 -18.17
CA SER A 138 -9.72 1.27 -19.20
C SER A 138 -8.45 1.88 -19.82
N GLY A 139 -7.96 3.00 -19.29
CA GLY A 139 -6.70 3.62 -19.70
C GLY A 139 -5.47 2.80 -19.31
N SER A 140 -4.34 3.15 -19.93
CA SER A 140 -3.05 2.51 -19.70
C SER A 140 -2.09 3.43 -18.95
N CYS A 141 -1.30 2.86 -18.05
CA CYS A 141 -0.24 3.58 -17.38
C CYS A 141 0.97 3.75 -18.30
N THR A 142 1.42 5.00 -18.47
CA THR A 142 2.62 5.34 -19.25
C THR A 142 3.64 6.02 -18.34
N ALA A 143 4.89 5.54 -18.38
CA ALA A 143 5.97 6.09 -17.56
C ALA A 143 6.16 7.61 -17.78
N SER A 144 6.04 8.09 -19.01
CA SER A 144 6.20 9.51 -19.34
C SER A 144 5.11 10.43 -18.76
N ALA A 145 4.11 9.90 -18.05
CA ALA A 145 3.09 10.71 -17.37
C ALA A 145 3.52 11.15 -15.97
N PHE A 146 4.63 10.62 -15.44
CA PHE A 146 5.23 11.05 -14.18
C PHE A 146 6.19 12.19 -14.45
N ASP A 147 5.81 13.41 -14.03
CA ASP A 147 6.54 14.65 -14.32
C ASP A 147 7.00 15.38 -13.04
N GLY A 148 6.77 14.79 -11.86
CA GLY A 148 7.05 15.38 -10.57
C GLY A 148 5.88 16.13 -9.94
N ALA A 149 4.73 16.27 -10.63
CA ALA A 149 3.65 17.16 -10.22
C ALA A 149 2.31 16.47 -9.93
N GLN A 150 2.06 15.28 -10.50
CA GLN A 150 0.74 14.66 -10.43
C GLN A 150 0.47 14.04 -9.04
N HIS A 151 -0.31 14.77 -8.22
CA HIS A 151 -0.67 14.38 -6.86
C HIS A 151 0.53 13.92 -6.02
N ALA A 152 1.68 14.56 -6.20
CA ALA A 152 2.93 14.10 -5.64
C ALA A 152 2.92 14.08 -4.10
N LYS A 153 3.54 13.06 -3.52
CA LYS A 153 3.76 12.87 -2.09
C LYS A 153 5.17 12.39 -1.85
N VAL A 154 5.74 12.81 -0.74
CA VAL A 154 7.09 12.41 -0.34
C VAL A 154 6.96 11.22 0.61
N LEU A 155 7.68 10.15 0.29
CA LEU A 155 7.94 9.03 1.18
C LEU A 155 9.34 9.22 1.77
N ASN A 156 9.41 9.49 3.07
CA ASN A 156 10.66 9.42 3.81
C ASN A 156 10.90 7.98 4.26
N PHE A 157 12.17 7.61 4.37
CA PHE A 157 12.58 6.36 5.00
C PHE A 157 13.20 6.67 6.37
N ASP A 158 12.35 6.82 7.37
CA ASP A 158 12.71 7.00 8.77
C ASP A 158 11.73 6.21 9.66
N ASP A 159 11.84 6.39 10.97
CA ASP A 159 10.94 5.81 11.96
C ASP A 159 9.57 6.50 12.03
N GLU A 160 9.41 7.61 11.32
CA GLU A 160 8.21 8.47 11.33
C GLU A 160 7.31 8.18 10.11
N ASP A 161 7.89 7.80 8.96
CA ASP A 161 7.16 7.53 7.74
C ASP A 161 7.63 6.25 7.00
N ALA A 162 6.67 5.42 6.62
CA ALA A 162 6.90 4.18 5.87
C ALA A 162 5.87 3.97 4.76
N GLY A 163 5.06 4.98 4.44
CA GLY A 163 4.10 4.89 3.36
C GLY A 163 3.48 6.21 2.93
N VAL A 164 3.09 6.31 1.65
CA VAL A 164 2.30 7.43 1.13
C VAL A 164 0.86 7.00 0.92
N TYR A 165 -0.07 7.91 1.21
CA TYR A 165 -1.51 7.63 1.19
C TYR A 165 -2.26 8.67 0.36
N TRP A 166 -3.03 8.24 -0.63
CA TRP A 166 -4.00 9.07 -1.35
C TRP A 166 -5.41 8.68 -0.93
N ASN A 167 -6.08 9.56 -0.20
CA ASN A 167 -7.39 9.27 0.38
C ASN A 167 -8.51 9.82 -0.49
N ALA A 168 -9.68 9.17 -0.41
CA ALA A 168 -10.91 9.56 -1.08
C ALA A 168 -10.77 9.76 -2.61
N VAL A 169 -10.02 8.86 -3.27
CA VAL A 169 -9.93 8.86 -4.73
C VAL A 169 -11.21 8.28 -5.33
N PRO A 170 -11.77 8.86 -6.41
CA PRO A 170 -13.00 8.36 -7.00
C PRO A 170 -12.80 6.98 -7.65
N GLY A 171 -13.83 6.14 -7.63
CA GLY A 171 -13.89 5.00 -8.56
C GLY A 171 -14.10 5.47 -10.00
N ASP A 172 -14.13 4.51 -10.93
CA ASP A 172 -14.27 4.72 -12.39
C ASP A 172 -13.02 5.32 -13.08
N ALA A 173 -11.84 5.00 -12.53
CA ALA A 173 -10.55 5.43 -13.06
C ALA A 173 -9.48 4.34 -12.91
N VAL A 174 -8.39 4.50 -13.64
CA VAL A 174 -7.15 3.75 -13.44
C VAL A 174 -6.14 4.69 -12.79
N TYR A 175 -5.56 4.29 -11.67
CA TYR A 175 -4.53 5.05 -10.98
C TYR A 175 -3.17 4.41 -11.22
N CYS A 176 -2.25 5.21 -11.76
CA CYS A 176 -0.88 4.79 -12.00
C CYS A 176 0.00 5.39 -10.90
N LEU A 177 0.70 4.53 -10.18
CA LEU A 177 1.56 4.91 -9.07
C LEU A 177 3.01 4.72 -9.51
N GLY A 178 3.81 5.75 -9.33
CA GLY A 178 5.15 5.78 -9.88
C GLY A 178 5.89 7.03 -9.47
N LEU A 179 6.91 7.37 -10.24
CA LEU A 179 7.81 8.47 -9.96
C LEU A 179 8.54 8.89 -11.24
N ALA A 180 8.87 10.17 -11.31
CA ALA A 180 9.70 10.73 -12.37
C ALA A 180 11.18 10.35 -12.18
N ALA A 181 11.94 10.38 -13.27
CA ALA A 181 13.41 10.35 -13.22
C ALA A 181 13.95 11.46 -12.31
N SER A 182 15.05 11.19 -11.63
CA SER A 182 15.64 12.14 -10.68
C SER A 182 17.13 11.94 -10.53
N THR A 183 17.86 13.03 -10.34
CA THR A 183 19.27 13.05 -9.97
C THR A 183 19.52 12.61 -8.52
N GLY A 184 18.46 12.51 -7.71
CA GLY A 184 18.51 11.97 -6.34
C GLY A 184 19.16 12.89 -5.30
N ASP A 185 19.25 14.18 -5.59
CA ASP A 185 19.80 15.22 -4.71
C ASP A 185 18.78 16.32 -4.35
N ASP A 186 17.50 16.14 -4.69
CA ASP A 186 16.42 17.09 -4.37
C ASP A 186 15.79 16.76 -3.01
N ALA A 187 16.19 17.51 -1.98
CA ALA A 187 15.67 17.36 -0.63
C ALA A 187 14.15 17.68 -0.50
N ALA A 188 13.55 18.41 -1.45
CA ALA A 188 12.10 18.62 -1.49
C ALA A 188 11.36 17.54 -2.30
N GLY A 189 12.10 16.63 -2.93
CA GLY A 189 11.60 15.60 -3.84
C GLY A 189 12.25 14.25 -3.56
N THR A 190 13.12 13.79 -4.46
CA THR A 190 13.81 12.51 -4.33
C THR A 190 15.26 12.73 -3.87
N PHE A 191 15.64 12.09 -2.76
CA PHE A 191 16.97 12.15 -2.17
C PHE A 191 17.50 10.74 -1.89
N LEU A 192 18.64 10.38 -2.48
CA LEU A 192 19.19 9.03 -2.43
C LEU A 192 20.66 9.07 -2.03
N ARG A 193 20.97 8.51 -0.86
CA ARG A 193 22.34 8.50 -0.35
C ARG A 193 22.71 7.16 0.27
N ALA A 194 23.82 6.61 -0.18
CA ALA A 194 24.46 5.44 0.42
C ALA A 194 25.28 5.85 1.66
N ALA A 195 25.39 4.93 2.62
CA ALA A 195 26.19 5.10 3.83
C ALA A 195 27.69 5.17 3.54
N GLN A 196 28.12 4.52 2.45
CA GLN A 196 29.51 4.34 2.05
C GLN A 196 29.67 4.69 0.57
N ASP A 197 30.91 4.77 0.08
CA ASP A 197 31.21 5.02 -1.35
C ASP A 197 30.98 3.78 -2.23
N THR A 198 30.03 2.94 -1.83
CA THR A 198 29.58 1.72 -2.49
C THR A 198 28.06 1.69 -2.51
N PRO A 199 27.43 1.18 -3.57
CA PRO A 199 25.97 1.02 -3.63
C PRO A 199 25.42 0.20 -2.44
N PRO A 200 24.18 0.47 -2.00
CA PRO A 200 23.49 -0.36 -1.03
C PRO A 200 23.33 -1.81 -1.52
N THR A 201 23.33 -2.74 -0.57
CA THR A 201 23.20 -4.18 -0.84
C THR A 201 21.78 -4.69 -0.67
N ALA A 202 20.91 -3.91 -0.02
CA ALA A 202 19.49 -4.20 0.12
C ALA A 202 18.66 -3.02 -0.41
N PHE A 203 17.59 -3.33 -1.14
CA PHE A 203 16.76 -2.36 -1.85
C PHE A 203 15.33 -2.34 -1.30
N PRO A 204 14.60 -1.23 -1.44
CA PRO A 204 13.25 -1.12 -0.91
C PRO A 204 12.29 -2.09 -1.60
N THR A 205 11.40 -2.68 -0.82
CA THR A 205 10.27 -3.47 -1.30
C THR A 205 9.00 -2.69 -1.04
N PHE A 206 8.28 -2.32 -2.09
CA PHE A 206 7.06 -1.55 -2.01
C PHE A 206 5.84 -2.47 -2.10
N ILE A 207 4.80 -2.12 -1.36
CA ILE A 207 3.47 -2.73 -1.45
C ILE A 207 2.48 -1.63 -1.76
N THR A 208 1.71 -1.77 -2.82
CA THR A 208 0.52 -0.95 -3.03
C THR A 208 -0.68 -1.59 -2.36
N THR A 209 -1.51 -0.78 -1.73
CA THR A 209 -2.79 -1.19 -1.14
C THR A 209 -3.91 -0.35 -1.70
N VAL A 210 -5.10 -0.93 -1.78
CA VAL A 210 -6.34 -0.19 -2.03
C VAL A 210 -7.41 -0.65 -1.08
N ASP A 211 -8.11 0.28 -0.45
CA ASP A 211 -9.26 0.03 0.41
C ASP A 211 -10.41 0.99 0.11
N ARG A 212 -11.63 0.61 0.51
CA ARG A 212 -12.80 1.46 0.31
C ARG A 212 -12.83 2.57 1.36
N ALA A 213 -12.91 3.81 0.92
CA ALA A 213 -13.18 4.94 1.80
C ALA A 213 -14.66 4.90 2.21
N SER A 214 -14.90 5.01 3.52
CA SER A 214 -16.22 4.94 4.16
C SER A 214 -17.20 5.99 3.64
#